data_AF-A0A926AQD0-F1
#
_entry.id   AF-A0A926AQD0-F1
#
_cell.length_a   1.000
_cell.length_b   1.000
_cell.length_c   1.000
_cell.angle_alpha   90.00
_cell.angle_beta   90.00
_cell.angle_gamma   90.00
#
_symmetry.space_group_name_H-M   'P 1'
#
loop_
_entity.id
_entity.type
_entity.pdbx_description
1 polymer ?
#
loop_
_entity_poly.entity_id
_entity_poly.type
_entity_poly.pdbx_seq_one_letter_code
_entity_poly.pdbx_strand_id
1 'polypeptide(L)'
;MTSPSEPTGDNPASPGEPAPTSNEPQSAGASLDQPDVTVSAVEGAAPPVDEGLPEWEPLTPELVEDEAIRGDFVIRWAVVGLALLFGVSQIADTRTLVHIKSGQYLAAHGVVPPSNDVFSYTASDRRWVNLSWLFDLFAAGVHAVGGGIGLSIVQGVLAGVAFGFVAHAHRSGIRTWWGSICAVLALLVCYPQITMQPELVTLVGLAATLYIVLRAEETFYASRLMSIVPLIWLWSQFDNRAFLGWLLLLAFAAGESLRRRVAGDEADSNRRRVWWRVAGLSIAVAVMHPFLWETWLSPWRLYAVDYPALRQLFSKPLANELPYYSLFRDIQTLHYWQSLSLSAVAAIVLLVSTLVVLFLNRERLRPGHLLAVIVFNGLACVTTHELAAASLVNCAICAVNA
;
A
#
# COMPACT_ATOMS: atom_id res chain seq x y z
N MET A 1 47.86 39.33 17.49
CA MET A 1 49.12 39.55 18.25
C MET A 1 48.76 39.76 19.70
N THR A 2 48.80 38.69 20.50
CA THR A 2 49.08 38.63 21.95
C THR A 2 48.90 37.16 22.38
N SER A 3 50.02 36.49 22.64
CA SER A 3 50.14 35.25 23.44
C SER A 3 50.97 35.63 24.70
N PRO A 4 51.31 34.73 25.65
CA PRO A 4 50.70 33.50 26.20
C PRO A 4 50.64 33.51 27.76
N SER A 5 50.14 32.44 28.40
CA SER A 5 50.67 31.92 29.71
C SER A 5 50.08 30.56 30.10
N GLU A 6 50.94 29.55 30.13
CA GLU A 6 50.93 28.36 31.03
C GLU A 6 51.69 28.73 32.35
N PRO A 7 51.79 27.94 33.46
CA PRO A 7 51.82 26.45 33.54
C PRO A 7 51.31 25.76 34.86
N THR A 8 51.47 24.42 34.92
CA THR A 8 51.65 23.49 36.11
C THR A 8 50.50 23.37 37.12
N GLY A 9 50.14 22.23 37.74
CA GLY A 9 50.66 20.87 37.90
C GLY A 9 49.88 20.20 39.07
N ASP A 10 50.01 18.88 39.22
CA ASP A 10 49.58 17.99 40.34
C ASP A 10 48.21 17.27 40.32
N ASN A 11 48.36 15.94 40.44
CA ASN A 11 47.41 14.83 40.57
C ASN A 11 47.10 14.61 42.08
N PRO A 12 45.96 14.01 42.50
CA PRO A 12 45.99 12.56 42.73
C PRO A 12 44.65 11.77 42.59
N ALA A 13 44.83 10.45 42.40
CA ALA A 13 44.05 9.31 42.89
C ALA A 13 42.68 8.89 42.26
N SER A 14 42.72 7.67 41.72
CA SER A 14 41.61 6.75 41.33
C SER A 14 41.00 6.06 42.59
N PRO A 15 39.79 5.44 42.55
CA PRO A 15 39.52 4.12 41.92
C PRO A 15 38.14 4.05 41.21
N GLY A 16 37.77 3.17 40.29
CA GLY A 16 38.31 1.93 39.74
C GLY A 16 37.11 1.14 39.16
N GLU A 17 37.08 0.91 37.84
CA GLU A 17 36.09 0.05 37.15
C GLU A 17 36.52 -1.43 37.20
N PRO A 18 35.59 -2.40 37.34
CA PRO A 18 35.92 -3.81 37.17
C PRO A 18 35.58 -4.33 35.76
N ALA A 19 36.54 -5.08 35.20
CA ALA A 19 36.42 -5.88 33.98
C ALA A 19 35.68 -7.23 34.23
N PRO A 20 35.14 -7.89 33.19
CA PRO A 20 34.37 -9.12 33.36
C PRO A 20 35.27 -10.36 33.43
N THR A 21 34.96 -11.30 34.33
CA THR A 21 35.59 -12.62 34.43
C THR A 21 34.62 -13.73 34.01
N SER A 22 35.14 -14.62 33.18
CA SER A 22 34.59 -15.92 32.78
C SER A 22 34.56 -16.90 33.95
N ASN A 23 33.50 -17.69 34.12
CA ASN A 23 33.54 -18.92 34.90
C ASN A 23 32.49 -19.94 34.40
N GLU A 24 32.96 -21.04 33.84
CA GLU A 24 32.27 -22.33 33.82
C GLU A 24 32.23 -22.93 35.24
N PRO A 25 31.33 -23.88 35.53
CA PRO A 25 31.57 -24.83 36.62
C PRO A 25 31.64 -26.29 36.12
N GLN A 26 32.75 -26.94 36.50
CA GLN A 26 32.95 -28.39 36.48
C GLN A 26 32.22 -29.09 37.64
N SER A 27 31.90 -30.36 37.40
CA SER A 27 31.31 -31.35 38.31
C SER A 27 32.19 -31.75 39.51
N ALA A 28 31.57 -32.01 40.67
CA ALA A 28 31.92 -33.12 41.57
C ALA A 28 30.91 -33.19 42.74
N GLY A 29 30.38 -34.37 43.02
CA GLY A 29 29.33 -34.59 44.02
C GLY A 29 29.83 -34.90 45.43
N ALA A 30 28.88 -35.02 46.37
CA ALA A 30 28.94 -35.90 47.53
C ALA A 30 27.61 -35.90 48.30
N SER A 31 27.04 -37.11 48.44
CA SER A 31 26.23 -37.66 49.54
C SER A 31 25.28 -36.76 50.33
N LEU A 32 23.98 -37.04 50.16
CA LEU A 32 22.88 -36.67 51.04
C LEU A 32 22.97 -37.45 52.37
N ASP A 33 22.81 -36.74 53.49
CA ASP A 33 22.44 -37.30 54.78
C ASP A 33 21.07 -36.70 55.14
N GLN A 34 20.05 -37.54 55.27
CA GLN A 34 18.67 -37.14 55.61
C GLN A 34 18.54 -36.94 57.13
N PRO A 35 17.58 -36.11 57.56
CA PRO A 35 16.79 -36.51 58.71
C PRO A 35 15.30 -36.67 58.34
N ASP A 36 14.77 -37.78 58.80
CA ASP A 36 13.36 -38.16 58.87
C ASP A 36 12.45 -37.00 59.25
N VAL A 37 11.46 -36.70 58.41
CA VAL A 37 10.19 -36.12 58.86
C VAL A 37 9.07 -37.01 58.35
N THR A 38 8.45 -37.65 59.32
CA THR A 38 7.28 -38.52 59.26
C THR A 38 6.16 -37.99 58.38
N VAL A 39 5.75 -38.80 57.40
CA VAL A 39 4.58 -38.60 56.55
C VAL A 39 3.32 -38.71 57.41
N SER A 40 2.65 -37.59 57.65
CA SER A 40 1.24 -37.59 58.04
C SER A 40 0.41 -37.58 56.75
N ALA A 41 -0.31 -38.67 56.51
CA ALA A 41 -1.17 -38.86 55.36
C ALA A 41 -2.26 -37.77 55.31
N VAL A 42 -2.21 -36.92 54.28
CA VAL A 42 -3.37 -36.19 53.80
C VAL A 42 -3.98 -37.04 52.70
N GLU A 43 -4.93 -37.88 53.11
CA GLU A 43 -5.88 -38.53 52.22
C GLU A 43 -6.76 -37.43 51.58
N GLY A 44 -6.67 -37.26 50.26
CA GLY A 44 -7.60 -36.42 49.51
C GLY A 44 -7.04 -35.36 48.56
N ALA A 45 -5.77 -35.44 48.13
CA ALA A 45 -5.32 -34.69 46.96
C ALA A 45 -5.27 -35.64 45.75
N ALA A 46 -6.15 -35.41 44.78
CA ALA A 46 -5.96 -35.96 43.44
C ALA A 46 -4.53 -35.61 42.97
N PRO A 47 -3.80 -36.52 42.30
CA PRO A 47 -2.47 -36.18 41.80
C PRO A 47 -2.60 -34.91 40.94
N PRO A 48 -1.59 -34.04 40.92
CA PRO A 48 -1.58 -32.94 39.97
C PRO A 48 -1.77 -33.59 38.60
N VAL A 49 -2.86 -33.24 37.93
CA VAL A 49 -3.03 -33.59 36.52
C VAL A 49 -1.86 -32.89 35.86
N ASP A 50 -0.82 -33.66 35.55
CA ASP A 50 0.18 -33.26 34.59
C ASP A 50 -0.64 -33.08 33.31
N GLU A 51 -1.12 -31.86 33.07
CA GLU A 51 -1.62 -31.42 31.78
C GLU A 51 -0.39 -31.45 30.86
N GLY A 52 0.04 -32.67 30.55
CA GLY A 52 1.06 -32.94 29.58
C GLY A 52 0.66 -32.20 28.32
N LEU A 53 1.66 -31.63 27.65
CA LEU A 53 1.46 -31.00 26.35
C LEU A 53 0.56 -31.93 25.51
N PRO A 54 -0.44 -31.38 24.79
CA PRO A 54 -1.41 -32.17 24.05
C PRO A 54 -0.70 -33.31 23.32
N GLU A 55 -1.20 -34.54 23.45
CA GLU A 55 -0.61 -35.71 22.81
C GLU A 55 -0.35 -35.38 21.33
N TRP A 56 0.90 -35.57 20.87
CA TRP A 56 1.29 -35.23 19.52
C TRP A 56 0.47 -36.08 18.54
N GLU A 57 -0.55 -35.46 17.95
CA GLU A 57 -1.36 -36.09 16.92
C GLU A 57 -0.55 -36.11 15.61
N PRO A 58 -0.32 -37.27 14.99
CA PRO A 58 0.42 -37.34 13.74
C PRO A 58 -0.30 -36.53 12.67
N LEU A 59 0.41 -35.59 12.03
CA LEU A 59 -0.09 -34.77 10.92
C LEU A 59 -0.51 -35.65 9.74
N THR A 60 -1.78 -36.02 9.70
CA THR A 60 -2.37 -36.64 8.51
C THR A 60 -2.40 -35.61 7.37
N PRO A 61 -2.37 -36.05 6.10
CA PRO A 61 -2.42 -35.12 4.97
C PRO A 61 -3.63 -34.18 4.99
N GLU A 62 -4.79 -34.65 5.49
CA GLU A 62 -6.02 -33.87 5.63
C GLU A 62 -5.85 -32.77 6.70
N LEU A 63 -5.28 -33.10 7.86
CA LEU A 63 -4.99 -32.10 8.89
C LEU A 63 -3.99 -31.03 8.42
N VAL A 64 -3.00 -31.40 7.61
CA VAL A 64 -2.06 -30.43 7.01
C VAL A 64 -2.79 -29.47 6.06
N GLU A 65 -3.73 -29.96 5.27
CA GLU A 65 -4.50 -29.15 4.33
C GLU A 65 -5.46 -28.20 5.06
N ASP A 66 -6.17 -28.68 6.08
CA ASP A 66 -7.03 -27.85 6.92
C ASP A 66 -6.25 -26.77 7.66
N GLU A 67 -5.06 -27.11 8.20
CA GLU A 67 -4.17 -26.16 8.84
C GLU A 67 -3.65 -25.13 7.83
N ALA A 68 -3.33 -25.54 6.61
CA ALA A 68 -2.89 -24.63 5.55
C ALA A 68 -4.00 -23.66 5.14
N ILE A 69 -5.25 -24.12 5.04
CA ILE A 69 -6.42 -23.26 4.75
C ILE A 69 -6.63 -22.25 5.88
N ARG A 70 -6.53 -22.69 7.13
CA ARG A 70 -6.63 -21.81 8.31
C ARG A 70 -5.49 -20.79 8.33
N GLY A 71 -4.26 -21.24 8.08
CA GLY A 71 -3.08 -20.38 7.97
C GLY A 71 -3.23 -19.32 6.89
N ASP A 72 -3.69 -19.71 5.69
CA ASP A 72 -3.99 -18.81 4.58
C ASP A 72 -5.00 -17.72 4.97
N PHE A 73 -6.09 -18.10 5.65
CA PHE A 73 -7.08 -17.17 6.17
C PHE A 73 -6.46 -16.20 7.19
N VAL A 74 -5.70 -16.71 8.16
CA VAL A 74 -5.07 -15.92 9.21
C VAL A 74 -4.07 -14.93 8.63
N ILE A 75 -3.18 -15.36 7.72
CA ILE A 75 -2.15 -14.49 7.13
C ILE A 75 -2.82 -13.38 6.31
N ARG A 76 -3.86 -13.68 5.52
CA ARG A 76 -4.59 -12.65 4.77
C ARG A 76 -5.16 -11.56 5.66
N TRP A 77 -5.84 -11.95 6.75
CA TRP A 77 -6.40 -10.98 7.69
C TRP A 77 -5.32 -10.29 8.53
N ALA A 78 -4.19 -10.95 8.78
CA ALA A 78 -3.03 -10.32 9.42
C ALA A 78 -2.48 -9.18 8.56
N VAL A 79 -2.43 -9.32 7.22
CA VAL A 79 -2.03 -8.21 6.33
C VAL A 79 -3.02 -7.05 6.40
N VAL A 80 -4.33 -7.34 6.41
CA VAL A 80 -5.37 -6.31 6.54
C VAL A 80 -5.27 -5.59 7.88
N GLY A 81 -5.07 -6.35 8.97
CA GLY A 81 -4.84 -5.81 10.31
C GLY A 81 -3.58 -4.96 10.38
N LEU A 82 -2.48 -5.40 9.76
CA LEU A 82 -1.23 -4.65 9.69
C LEU A 82 -1.39 -3.34 8.92
N ALA A 83 -2.10 -3.34 7.79
CA ALA A 83 -2.40 -2.14 7.03
C ALA A 83 -3.24 -1.15 7.84
N LEU A 84 -4.23 -1.64 8.60
CA LEU A 84 -5.03 -0.82 9.51
C LEU A 84 -4.15 -0.21 10.60
N LEU A 85 -3.31 -1.00 11.27
CA LEU A 85 -2.43 -0.53 12.33
C LEU A 85 -1.42 0.50 11.83
N PHE A 86 -0.83 0.29 10.65
CA PHE A 86 0.10 1.25 10.04
C PHE A 86 -0.61 2.54 9.63
N GLY A 87 -1.87 2.45 9.23
CA GLY A 87 -2.66 3.62 8.88
C GLY A 87 -3.23 4.38 10.07
N VAL A 88 -3.40 3.77 11.24
CA VAL A 88 -3.72 4.51 12.47
C VAL A 88 -2.44 5.12 13.04
N SER A 89 -2.06 6.26 12.48
CA SER A 89 -0.84 7.00 12.83
C SER A 89 -1.10 8.49 13.03
N GLN A 90 -0.12 9.19 13.58
CA GLN A 90 -0.21 10.65 13.75
C GLN A 90 -0.25 11.34 12.40
N ILE A 91 -1.19 12.28 12.23
CA ILE A 91 -1.23 13.16 11.06
C ILE A 91 -0.04 14.12 11.14
N ALA A 92 0.99 13.86 10.33
CA ALA A 92 2.22 14.64 10.29
C ALA A 92 2.34 15.55 9.05
N ASP A 93 1.44 15.40 8.06
CA ASP A 93 1.50 16.16 6.81
C ASP A 93 0.64 17.44 6.85
N THR A 94 1.27 18.58 6.60
CA THR A 94 0.61 19.89 6.55
C THR A 94 -0.40 20.01 5.42
N ARG A 95 -0.25 19.24 4.32
CA ARG A 95 -1.20 19.26 3.20
C ARG A 95 -2.60 18.82 3.61
N THR A 96 -2.71 17.93 4.59
CA THR A 96 -4.00 17.53 5.17
C THR A 96 -4.75 18.74 5.73
N LEU A 97 -4.06 19.74 6.29
CA LEU A 97 -4.71 20.96 6.80
C LEU A 97 -5.32 21.80 5.67
N VAL A 98 -4.70 21.81 4.48
CA VAL A 98 -5.24 22.48 3.30
C VAL A 98 -6.55 21.81 2.87
N HIS A 99 -6.59 20.48 2.79
CA HIS A 99 -7.81 19.74 2.46
C HIS A 99 -8.94 20.00 3.46
N ILE A 100 -8.64 19.98 4.76
CA ILE A 100 -9.62 20.31 5.81
C ILE A 100 -10.13 21.74 5.64
N LYS A 101 -9.24 22.71 5.40
CA LYS A 101 -9.63 24.12 5.27
C LYS A 101 -10.44 24.38 4.00
N SER A 102 -10.06 23.77 2.88
CA SER A 102 -10.82 23.78 1.63
C SER A 102 -12.22 23.21 1.84
N GLY A 103 -12.35 22.07 2.51
CA GLY A 103 -13.64 21.45 2.78
C GLY A 103 -14.52 22.28 3.70
N GLN A 104 -13.96 22.89 4.74
CA GLN A 104 -14.69 23.84 5.60
C GLN A 104 -15.19 25.05 4.80
N TYR A 105 -14.38 25.57 3.88
CA TYR A 105 -14.78 26.67 3.02
C TYR A 105 -15.94 26.28 2.10
N LEU A 106 -15.85 25.13 1.43
CA LEU A 106 -16.92 24.59 0.57
C LEU A 106 -18.21 24.34 1.36
N ALA A 107 -18.12 23.74 2.55
CA ALA A 107 -19.29 23.52 3.40
C ALA A 107 -20.00 24.83 3.78
N ALA A 108 -19.26 25.93 3.92
CA ALA A 108 -19.82 27.24 4.28
C ALA A 108 -20.30 28.09 3.09
N HIS A 109 -19.73 27.90 1.89
CA HIS A 109 -19.97 28.79 0.72
C HIS A 109 -20.60 28.08 -0.49
N GLY A 110 -20.78 26.75 -0.43
CA GLY A 110 -21.33 25.94 -1.50
C GLY A 110 -20.42 24.75 -1.85
N VAL A 111 -21.06 23.63 -2.18
CA VAL A 111 -20.38 22.34 -2.44
C VAL A 111 -19.52 22.38 -3.70
N VAL A 112 -19.85 23.25 -4.67
CA VAL A 112 -19.09 23.42 -5.91
C VAL A 112 -17.98 24.46 -5.68
N PRO A 113 -16.70 24.15 -5.95
CA PRO A 113 -15.64 25.11 -5.69
C PRO A 113 -15.77 26.38 -6.55
N PRO A 114 -15.38 27.54 -5.99
CA PRO A 114 -15.43 28.80 -6.71
C PRO A 114 -14.46 28.81 -7.89
N SER A 115 -14.70 29.72 -8.83
CA SER A 115 -13.84 29.84 -10.02
C SER A 115 -12.42 30.33 -9.68
N ASN A 116 -12.25 31.11 -8.61
CA ASN A 116 -10.96 31.72 -8.24
C ASN A 116 -10.39 31.11 -6.95
N ASP A 117 -9.07 31.13 -6.81
CA ASP A 117 -8.38 30.66 -5.60
C ASP A 117 -8.54 31.65 -4.44
N VAL A 118 -9.25 31.23 -3.40
CA VAL A 118 -9.56 32.04 -2.21
C VAL A 118 -8.50 31.93 -1.11
N PHE A 119 -7.55 31.00 -1.25
CA PHE A 119 -6.49 30.76 -0.27
C PHE A 119 -5.15 31.34 -0.70
N SER A 120 -4.94 31.54 -2.00
CA SER A 120 -3.70 32.11 -2.52
C SER A 120 -3.62 33.62 -2.32
N TYR A 121 -2.58 34.07 -1.61
CA TYR A 121 -2.34 35.50 -1.36
C TYR A 121 -1.84 36.25 -2.60
N THR A 122 -0.98 35.62 -3.41
CA THR A 122 -0.32 36.27 -4.57
C THR A 122 -0.96 35.94 -5.92
N ALA A 123 -1.90 35.00 -5.95
CA ALA A 123 -2.52 34.50 -7.18
C ALA A 123 -4.04 34.34 -7.05
N SER A 124 -4.69 35.22 -6.30
CA SER A 124 -6.14 35.19 -6.06
C SER A 124 -7.01 35.39 -7.30
N ASP A 125 -6.42 35.87 -8.39
CA ASP A 125 -7.04 36.03 -9.71
C ASP A 125 -6.95 34.75 -10.57
N ARG A 126 -6.21 33.74 -10.11
CA ARG A 126 -6.05 32.47 -10.84
C ARG A 126 -7.22 31.54 -10.59
N ARG A 127 -7.53 30.77 -11.64
CA ARG A 127 -8.59 29.76 -11.59
C ARG A 127 -8.20 28.61 -10.67
N TRP A 128 -9.05 28.31 -9.69
CA TRP A 128 -8.83 27.18 -8.79
C TRP A 128 -9.52 25.92 -9.32
N VAL A 129 -8.73 24.98 -9.83
CA VAL A 129 -9.25 23.68 -10.30
C VAL A 129 -9.03 22.63 -9.24
N ASN A 130 -10.02 22.48 -8.35
CA ASN A 130 -9.97 21.52 -7.25
C ASN A 130 -10.62 20.18 -7.67
N LEU A 131 -9.80 19.26 -8.17
CA LEU A 131 -10.27 17.92 -8.57
C LEU A 131 -10.55 16.99 -7.37
N SER A 132 -10.12 17.34 -6.16
CA SER A 132 -10.33 16.58 -4.93
C SER A 132 -11.42 17.18 -4.03
N TRP A 133 -12.37 17.91 -4.60
CA TRP A 133 -13.38 18.66 -3.85
C TRP A 133 -14.20 17.79 -2.88
N LEU A 134 -14.50 16.55 -3.25
CA LEU A 134 -15.27 15.65 -2.39
C LEU A 134 -14.39 15.09 -1.26
N PHE A 135 -13.10 14.89 -1.52
CA PHE A 135 -12.14 14.53 -0.48
C PHE A 135 -12.01 15.65 0.56
N ASP A 136 -11.96 16.91 0.12
CA ASP A 136 -11.88 18.06 1.01
C ASP A 136 -13.07 18.11 1.96
N LEU A 137 -14.30 17.98 1.42
CA LEU A 137 -15.53 17.91 2.22
C LEU A 137 -15.53 16.72 3.18
N PHE A 138 -15.06 15.55 2.72
CA PHE A 138 -14.95 14.36 3.55
C PHE A 138 -13.96 14.56 4.70
N ALA A 139 -12.76 15.05 4.42
CA ALA A 139 -11.73 15.33 5.42
C ALA A 139 -12.19 16.39 6.44
N ALA A 140 -12.84 17.45 5.98
CA ALA A 140 -13.42 18.47 6.86
C ALA A 140 -14.53 17.90 7.76
N GLY A 141 -15.40 17.04 7.22
CA GLY A 141 -16.47 16.38 7.99
C GLY A 141 -15.91 15.44 9.06
N VAL A 142 -14.94 14.61 8.71
CA VAL A 142 -14.27 13.70 9.67
C VAL A 142 -13.57 14.50 10.76
N HIS A 143 -12.85 15.57 10.40
CA HIS A 143 -12.18 16.42 11.36
C HIS A 143 -13.17 17.15 12.29
N ALA A 144 -14.34 17.57 11.79
CA ALA A 144 -15.36 18.23 12.61
C ALA A 144 -15.94 17.31 13.70
N VAL A 145 -16.08 16.01 13.42
CA VAL A 145 -16.65 15.03 14.36
C VAL A 145 -15.60 14.44 15.30
N GLY A 146 -14.44 14.03 14.77
CA GLY A 146 -13.44 13.26 15.50
C GLY A 146 -12.08 13.95 15.68
N GLY A 147 -11.92 15.18 15.18
CA GLY A 147 -10.63 15.87 15.18
C GLY A 147 -9.52 15.06 14.50
N GLY A 148 -8.29 15.20 14.99
CA GLY A 148 -7.14 14.42 14.50
C GLY A 148 -7.30 12.91 14.68
N ILE A 149 -7.91 12.46 15.80
CA ILE A 149 -8.12 11.03 16.07
C ILE A 149 -9.07 10.41 15.03
N GLY A 150 -10.14 11.12 14.68
CA GLY A 150 -11.06 10.70 13.62
C GLY A 150 -10.37 10.53 12.27
N LEU A 151 -9.48 11.46 11.92
CA LEU A 151 -8.68 11.37 10.69
C LEU A 151 -7.75 10.15 10.71
N SER A 152 -7.03 9.93 11.83
CA SER A 152 -6.15 8.76 11.99
C SER A 152 -6.90 7.43 11.90
N ILE A 153 -8.08 7.33 12.50
CA ILE A 153 -8.92 6.12 12.41
C ILE A 153 -9.38 5.89 10.97
N VAL A 154 -9.91 6.92 10.31
CA VAL A 154 -10.37 6.83 8.91
C VAL A 154 -9.22 6.47 7.97
N GLN A 155 -8.04 7.05 8.16
CA GLN A 155 -6.82 6.71 7.43
C GLN A 155 -6.48 5.21 7.57
N GLY A 156 -6.50 4.68 8.81
CA GLY A 156 -6.32 3.25 9.08
C GLY A 156 -7.39 2.38 8.41
N VAL A 157 -8.65 2.78 8.48
CA VAL A 157 -9.76 2.04 7.84
C VAL A 157 -9.61 2.01 6.33
N LEU A 158 -9.29 3.13 5.69
CA LEU A 158 -9.09 3.18 4.24
C LEU A 158 -7.88 2.34 3.80
N ALA A 159 -6.78 2.35 4.55
CA ALA A 159 -5.64 1.46 4.31
C ALA A 159 -6.03 -0.02 4.45
N GLY A 160 -6.75 -0.37 5.51
CA GLY A 160 -7.29 -1.71 5.72
C GLY A 160 -8.23 -2.15 4.60
N VAL A 161 -9.09 -1.26 4.10
CA VAL A 161 -9.97 -1.55 2.96
C VAL A 161 -9.18 -1.78 1.67
N ALA A 162 -8.17 -0.94 1.36
CA ALA A 162 -7.33 -1.12 0.19
C ALA A 162 -6.61 -2.48 0.21
N PHE A 163 -5.96 -2.82 1.32
CA PHE A 163 -5.28 -4.11 1.48
C PHE A 163 -6.25 -5.28 1.64
N GLY A 164 -7.47 -5.04 2.11
CA GLY A 164 -8.57 -5.99 2.07
C GLY A 164 -8.88 -6.41 0.64
N PHE A 165 -9.07 -5.45 -0.27
CA PHE A 165 -9.30 -5.75 -1.68
C PHE A 165 -8.12 -6.51 -2.30
N VAL A 166 -6.88 -6.06 -2.09
CA VAL A 166 -5.69 -6.73 -2.67
C VAL A 166 -5.48 -8.14 -2.12
N ALA A 167 -5.59 -8.34 -0.80
CA ALA A 167 -5.45 -9.66 -0.18
C ALA A 167 -6.54 -10.65 -0.64
N HIS A 168 -7.70 -10.15 -1.10
CA HIS A 168 -8.81 -10.95 -1.60
C HIS A 168 -8.86 -11.04 -3.13
N ALA A 169 -7.94 -10.38 -3.83
CA ALA A 169 -7.78 -10.40 -5.28
C ALA A 169 -6.98 -11.62 -5.77
N HIS A 170 -7.42 -12.81 -5.35
CA HIS A 170 -6.82 -14.10 -5.72
C HIS A 170 -7.83 -14.94 -6.52
N ARG A 171 -7.32 -15.94 -7.26
CA ARG A 171 -8.17 -16.92 -7.94
C ARG A 171 -8.64 -18.02 -7.01
N SER A 172 -9.83 -18.54 -7.30
CA SER A 172 -10.35 -19.72 -6.62
C SER A 172 -9.42 -20.92 -6.87
N GLY A 173 -9.00 -21.61 -5.80
CA GLY A 173 -8.13 -22.79 -5.87
C GLY A 173 -6.61 -22.52 -5.86
N ILE A 174 -6.17 -21.26 -5.77
CA ILE A 174 -4.76 -20.92 -5.56
C ILE A 174 -4.53 -20.65 -4.06
N ARG A 175 -3.43 -21.19 -3.50
CA ARG A 175 -3.03 -20.91 -2.12
C ARG A 175 -2.66 -19.43 -1.97
N THR A 176 -3.13 -18.81 -0.89
CA THR A 176 -3.11 -17.36 -0.70
C THR A 176 -1.96 -16.85 0.16
N TRP A 177 -1.18 -17.72 0.81
CA TRP A 177 0.01 -17.33 1.57
C TRP A 177 0.98 -16.45 0.76
N TRP A 178 1.28 -16.83 -0.49
CA TRP A 178 2.21 -16.07 -1.34
C TRP A 178 1.67 -14.69 -1.69
N GLY A 179 0.38 -14.62 -2.07
CA GLY A 179 -0.29 -13.34 -2.31
C GLY A 179 -0.28 -12.43 -1.08
N SER A 180 -0.33 -13.01 0.13
CA SER A 180 -0.23 -12.25 1.37
C SER A 180 1.17 -11.71 1.62
N ILE A 181 2.23 -12.48 1.32
CA ILE A 181 3.62 -11.98 1.35
C ILE A 181 3.80 -10.82 0.37
N CYS A 182 3.30 -10.97 -0.87
CA CYS A 182 3.30 -9.89 -1.84
C CYS A 182 2.53 -8.66 -1.35
N ALA A 183 1.42 -8.86 -0.62
CA ALA A 183 0.64 -7.77 -0.05
C ALA A 183 1.39 -7.06 1.09
N VAL A 184 2.16 -7.77 1.92
CA VAL A 184 3.06 -7.12 2.90
C VAL A 184 4.13 -6.28 2.20
N LEU A 185 4.74 -6.80 1.13
CA LEU A 185 5.70 -6.01 0.34
C LEU A 185 5.05 -4.76 -0.25
N ALA A 186 3.87 -4.89 -0.85
CA ALA A 186 3.11 -3.75 -1.36
C ALA A 186 2.74 -2.76 -0.24
N LEU A 187 2.44 -3.22 0.97
CA LEU A 187 2.19 -2.37 2.13
C LEU A 187 3.41 -1.51 2.49
N LEU A 188 4.61 -2.10 2.48
CA LEU A 188 5.85 -1.35 2.69
C LEU A 188 6.10 -0.30 1.62
N VAL A 189 5.70 -0.58 0.37
CA VAL A 189 5.77 0.41 -0.72
C VAL A 189 4.75 1.54 -0.53
N CYS A 190 3.53 1.19 -0.14
CA CYS A 190 2.43 2.14 -0.01
C CYS A 190 2.50 2.97 1.28
N TYR A 191 3.22 2.52 2.30
CA TYR A 191 3.27 3.16 3.63
C TYR A 191 3.46 4.69 3.61
N PRO A 192 4.37 5.28 2.79
CA PRO A 192 4.52 6.74 2.74
C PRO A 192 3.28 7.49 2.22
N GLN A 193 2.38 6.81 1.51
CA GLN A 193 1.12 7.34 0.99
C GLN A 193 -0.07 6.99 1.89
N ILE A 194 0.14 6.25 2.99
CA ILE A 194 -0.89 6.03 4.01
C ILE A 194 -0.93 7.26 4.92
N THR A 195 -1.38 8.35 4.32
CA THR A 195 -1.63 9.64 4.97
C THR A 195 -3.03 10.10 4.58
N MET A 196 -3.62 11.00 5.36
CA MET A 196 -4.93 11.56 5.08
C MET A 196 -4.85 12.57 3.92
N GLN A 197 -4.69 12.03 2.71
CA GLN A 197 -4.62 12.73 1.44
C GLN A 197 -5.44 11.97 0.37
N PRO A 198 -5.80 12.62 -0.76
CA PRO A 198 -6.52 11.98 -1.87
C PRO A 198 -5.86 10.69 -2.38
N GLU A 199 -4.53 10.59 -2.29
CA GLU A 199 -3.71 9.43 -2.65
C GLU A 199 -4.20 8.14 -2.01
N LEU A 200 -4.65 8.20 -0.75
CA LEU A 200 -5.14 7.03 -0.04
C LEU A 200 -6.45 6.50 -0.65
N VAL A 201 -7.31 7.40 -1.14
CA VAL A 201 -8.50 7.00 -1.90
C VAL A 201 -8.10 6.38 -3.24
N THR A 202 -7.01 6.85 -3.84
CA THR A 202 -6.42 6.22 -5.04
C THR A 202 -5.95 4.80 -4.80
N LEU A 203 -5.33 4.50 -3.65
CA LEU A 203 -4.98 3.12 -3.28
C LEU A 203 -6.23 2.24 -3.16
N VAL A 204 -7.29 2.74 -2.51
CA VAL A 204 -8.58 2.02 -2.39
C VAL A 204 -9.22 1.79 -3.76
N GLY A 205 -9.32 2.84 -4.58
CA GLY A 205 -9.95 2.80 -5.90
C GLY A 205 -9.24 1.84 -6.86
N LEU A 206 -7.90 1.87 -6.87
CA LEU A 206 -7.10 0.97 -7.68
C LEU A 206 -7.19 -0.49 -7.20
N ALA A 207 -7.10 -0.71 -5.89
CA ALA A 207 -7.24 -2.05 -5.29
C ALA A 207 -8.62 -2.66 -5.57
N ALA A 208 -9.69 -1.88 -5.40
CA ALA A 208 -11.05 -2.29 -5.72
C ALA A 208 -11.22 -2.61 -7.21
N THR A 209 -10.63 -1.78 -8.10
CA THR A 209 -10.66 -2.03 -9.54
C THR A 209 -9.94 -3.33 -9.89
N LEU A 210 -8.74 -3.57 -9.33
CA LEU A 210 -7.99 -4.82 -9.49
C LEU A 210 -8.79 -6.03 -9.02
N TYR A 211 -9.39 -5.95 -7.83
CA TYR A 211 -10.24 -7.01 -7.28
C TYR A 211 -11.39 -7.37 -8.23
N ILE A 212 -12.12 -6.35 -8.72
CA ILE A 212 -13.27 -6.56 -9.62
C ILE A 212 -12.81 -7.14 -10.96
N VAL A 213 -11.73 -6.61 -11.55
CA VAL A 213 -11.14 -7.07 -12.81
C VAL A 213 -10.73 -8.53 -12.73
N LEU A 214 -9.98 -8.92 -11.69
CA LEU A 214 -9.48 -10.27 -11.51
C LEU A 214 -10.60 -11.27 -11.25
N ARG A 215 -11.63 -10.89 -10.48
CA ARG A 215 -12.83 -11.71 -10.26
C ARG A 215 -13.70 -11.83 -11.51
N ALA A 216 -13.78 -10.78 -12.33
CA ALA A 216 -14.48 -10.82 -13.61
C ALA A 216 -13.74 -11.72 -14.61
N GLU A 217 -12.42 -11.84 -14.50
CA GLU A 217 -11.57 -12.68 -15.35
C GLU A 217 -11.72 -14.20 -15.11
N GLU A 218 -12.19 -14.62 -13.94
CA GLU A 218 -12.45 -16.04 -13.61
C GLU A 218 -13.79 -16.53 -14.17
N THR A 219 -14.84 -15.72 -14.00
CA THR A 219 -16.24 -16.16 -14.22
C THR A 219 -16.92 -15.44 -15.38
N PHE A 220 -16.27 -14.42 -15.94
CA PHE A 220 -16.77 -13.52 -16.99
C PHE A 220 -18.22 -13.06 -16.80
N TYR A 221 -18.44 -12.17 -15.84
CA TYR A 221 -19.71 -11.48 -15.62
C TYR A 221 -19.62 -10.01 -16.05
N ALA A 222 -20.25 -9.68 -17.19
CA ALA A 222 -20.26 -8.32 -17.74
C ALA A 222 -20.81 -7.30 -16.74
N SER A 223 -21.86 -7.64 -15.98
CA SER A 223 -22.46 -6.76 -14.96
C SER A 223 -21.49 -6.40 -13.85
N ARG A 224 -20.61 -7.34 -13.46
CA ARG A 224 -19.56 -7.09 -12.46
C ARG A 224 -18.51 -6.13 -13.01
N LEU A 225 -18.14 -6.26 -14.28
CA LEU A 225 -17.19 -5.31 -14.88
C LEU A 225 -17.80 -3.90 -15.04
N MET A 226 -19.11 -3.80 -15.26
CA MET A 226 -19.81 -2.52 -15.33
C MET A 226 -19.85 -1.77 -13.99
N SER A 227 -19.71 -2.44 -12.84
CA SER A 227 -19.63 -1.74 -11.55
C SER A 227 -18.34 -0.91 -11.39
N ILE A 228 -17.35 -1.09 -12.28
CA ILE A 228 -16.14 -0.26 -12.29
C ILE A 228 -16.46 1.16 -12.76
N VAL A 229 -17.46 1.35 -13.64
CA VAL A 229 -17.83 2.68 -14.15
C VAL A 229 -18.25 3.64 -13.02
N PRO A 230 -19.23 3.31 -12.15
CA PRO A 230 -19.57 4.17 -11.03
C PRO A 230 -18.46 4.26 -9.97
N LEU A 231 -17.65 3.21 -9.81
CA LEU A 231 -16.49 3.24 -8.91
C LEU A 231 -15.47 4.30 -9.34
N ILE A 232 -15.06 4.29 -10.62
CA ILE A 232 -14.10 5.25 -11.17
C ILE A 232 -14.67 6.67 -11.15
N TRP A 233 -15.97 6.82 -11.43
CA TRP A 233 -16.64 8.11 -11.32
C TRP A 233 -16.58 8.70 -9.92
N LEU A 234 -16.90 7.89 -8.90
CA LEU A 234 -16.85 8.32 -7.52
C LEU A 234 -15.41 8.65 -7.12
N TRP A 235 -14.46 7.78 -7.49
CA TRP A 235 -13.04 7.99 -7.26
C TRP A 235 -12.56 9.32 -7.89
N SER A 236 -12.99 9.67 -9.10
CA SER A 236 -12.60 10.93 -9.74
C SER A 236 -13.11 12.20 -9.04
N GLN A 237 -14.07 12.08 -8.11
CA GLN A 237 -14.49 13.21 -7.26
C GLN A 237 -13.56 13.41 -6.05
N PHE A 238 -12.87 12.34 -5.63
CA PHE A 238 -11.97 12.34 -4.48
C PHE A 238 -10.54 12.65 -4.88
N ASP A 239 -10.04 12.11 -6.00
CA ASP A 239 -8.65 12.29 -6.41
C ASP A 239 -8.49 12.50 -7.92
N ASN A 240 -7.51 13.33 -8.27
CA ASN A 240 -7.15 13.62 -9.66
C ASN A 240 -6.50 12.42 -10.37
N ARG A 241 -6.02 11.42 -9.63
CA ARG A 241 -5.36 10.20 -10.15
C ARG A 241 -6.31 9.07 -10.50
N ALA A 242 -7.62 9.30 -10.52
CA ALA A 242 -8.59 8.32 -11.01
C ALA A 242 -8.32 7.83 -12.46
N PHE A 243 -7.52 8.57 -13.24
CA PHE A 243 -7.04 8.12 -14.55
C PHE A 243 -6.23 6.82 -14.51
N LEU A 244 -5.64 6.46 -13.35
CA LEU A 244 -4.98 5.16 -13.16
C LEU A 244 -5.97 4.00 -13.36
N GLY A 245 -7.23 4.18 -12.96
CA GLY A 245 -8.30 3.22 -13.26
C GLY A 245 -8.53 3.05 -14.76
N TRP A 246 -8.54 4.15 -15.53
CA TRP A 246 -8.66 4.09 -17.00
C TRP A 246 -7.46 3.39 -17.61
N LEU A 247 -6.25 3.72 -17.14
CA LEU A 247 -5.01 3.14 -17.62
C LEU A 247 -4.98 1.62 -17.41
N LEU A 248 -5.45 1.15 -16.25
CA LEU A 248 -5.61 -0.27 -15.96
C LEU A 248 -6.63 -0.91 -16.90
N LEU A 249 -7.82 -0.34 -17.04
CA LEU A 249 -8.85 -0.87 -17.94
C LEU A 249 -8.41 -0.93 -19.40
N LEU A 250 -7.68 0.08 -19.87
CA LEU A 250 -7.09 0.12 -21.21
C LEU A 250 -6.04 -0.98 -21.39
N ALA A 251 -5.19 -1.22 -20.40
CA ALA A 251 -4.21 -2.31 -20.45
C ALA A 251 -4.89 -3.69 -20.54
N PHE A 252 -5.96 -3.92 -19.77
CA PHE A 252 -6.73 -5.16 -19.85
C PHE A 252 -7.53 -5.29 -21.16
N ALA A 253 -8.14 -4.21 -21.65
CA ALA A 253 -8.87 -4.21 -22.93
C ALA A 253 -7.94 -4.43 -24.15
N ALA A 254 -6.76 -3.81 -24.13
CA ALA A 254 -5.71 -4.06 -25.12
C ALA A 254 -5.19 -5.50 -25.02
N GLY A 255 -4.99 -6.00 -23.80
CA GLY A 255 -4.58 -7.38 -23.54
C GLY A 255 -5.58 -8.42 -24.06
N GLU A 256 -6.88 -8.16 -23.87
CA GLU A 256 -7.95 -8.99 -24.41
C GLU A 256 -7.97 -8.98 -25.94
N SER A 257 -7.58 -7.86 -26.55
CA SER A 257 -7.49 -7.71 -28.01
C SER A 257 -6.27 -8.45 -28.59
N LEU A 258 -5.21 -8.63 -27.80
CA LEU A 258 -3.99 -9.34 -28.18
C LEU A 258 -4.03 -10.84 -27.89
N ARG A 259 -5.07 -11.32 -27.19
CA ARG A 259 -5.25 -12.74 -26.88
C ARG A 259 -5.39 -13.56 -28.18
N ARG A 260 -4.73 -14.72 -28.23
CA ARG A 260 -4.79 -15.63 -29.39
C ARG A 260 -6.24 -15.99 -29.68
N ARG A 261 -6.68 -15.72 -30.91
CA ARG A 261 -8.06 -15.92 -31.34
C ARG A 261 -8.32 -17.39 -31.60
N VAL A 262 -9.43 -17.92 -31.08
CA VAL A 262 -10.07 -19.08 -31.68
C VAL A 262 -10.99 -18.55 -32.77
N ALA A 263 -10.76 -18.96 -34.01
CA ALA A 263 -11.54 -18.46 -35.15
C ALA A 263 -13.01 -18.87 -34.99
N GLY A 264 -13.93 -17.90 -35.05
CA GLY A 264 -15.38 -18.14 -34.99
C GLY A 264 -16.02 -18.05 -33.60
N ASP A 265 -15.27 -17.72 -32.55
CA ASP A 265 -15.85 -17.61 -31.20
C ASP A 265 -16.53 -16.24 -30.98
N GLU A 266 -17.87 -16.22 -31.01
CA GLU A 266 -18.67 -15.03 -30.71
C GLU A 266 -18.49 -14.56 -29.25
N ALA A 267 -18.20 -15.47 -28.31
CA ALA A 267 -18.00 -15.14 -26.90
C ALA A 267 -16.74 -14.29 -26.71
N ASP A 268 -15.66 -14.61 -27.42
CA ASP A 268 -14.41 -13.82 -27.44
C ASP A 268 -14.65 -12.40 -27.99
N SER A 269 -15.48 -12.27 -29.02
CA SER A 269 -15.85 -10.99 -29.61
C SER A 269 -16.67 -10.14 -28.65
N ASN A 270 -17.67 -10.74 -28.00
CA ASN A 270 -18.49 -10.06 -26.99
C ASN A 270 -17.65 -9.62 -25.80
N ARG A 271 -16.74 -10.48 -25.32
CA ARG A 271 -15.84 -10.18 -24.21
C ARG A 271 -14.97 -8.95 -24.46
N ARG A 272 -14.31 -8.91 -25.62
CA ARG A 272 -13.53 -7.74 -26.05
C ARG A 272 -14.40 -6.48 -26.11
N ARG A 273 -15.62 -6.59 -26.64
CA ARG A 273 -16.56 -5.46 -26.74
C ARG A 273 -16.95 -4.94 -25.36
N VAL A 274 -17.16 -5.83 -24.38
CA VAL A 274 -17.46 -5.45 -22.99
C VAL A 274 -16.28 -4.72 -22.34
N TRP A 275 -15.05 -5.21 -22.49
CA TRP A 275 -13.85 -4.53 -21.97
C TRP A 275 -13.69 -3.11 -22.53
N TRP A 276 -13.78 -2.95 -23.85
CA TRP A 276 -13.70 -1.63 -24.47
C TRP A 276 -14.88 -0.71 -24.12
N ARG A 277 -16.09 -1.27 -23.95
CA ARG A 277 -17.25 -0.52 -23.46
C ARG A 277 -17.02 -0.01 -22.04
N VAL A 278 -16.54 -0.85 -21.12
CA VAL A 278 -16.26 -0.44 -19.74
C VAL A 278 -15.15 0.61 -19.69
N ALA A 279 -14.06 0.41 -20.44
CA ALA A 279 -12.98 1.39 -20.53
C ALA A 279 -13.48 2.74 -21.08
N GLY A 280 -14.23 2.73 -22.19
CA GLY A 280 -14.78 3.94 -22.80
C GLY A 280 -15.80 4.65 -21.91
N LEU A 281 -16.71 3.91 -21.28
CA LEU A 281 -17.70 4.47 -20.34
C LEU A 281 -17.04 5.07 -19.10
N SER A 282 -16.00 4.42 -18.56
CA SER A 282 -15.27 4.93 -17.38
C SER A 282 -14.56 6.26 -17.68
N ILE A 283 -14.01 6.41 -18.89
CA ILE A 283 -13.43 7.68 -19.34
C ILE A 283 -14.53 8.72 -19.58
N ALA A 284 -15.63 8.35 -20.25
CA ALA A 284 -16.72 9.27 -20.58
C ALA A 284 -17.39 9.84 -19.32
N VAL A 285 -17.64 9.00 -18.32
CA VAL A 285 -18.29 9.40 -17.07
C VAL A 285 -17.43 10.36 -16.23
N ALA A 286 -16.11 10.40 -16.43
CA ALA A 286 -15.25 11.36 -15.74
C ALA A 286 -15.58 12.84 -16.03
N VAL A 287 -16.32 13.13 -17.12
CA VAL A 287 -16.84 14.46 -17.43
C VAL A 287 -17.97 14.88 -16.49
N MET A 288 -18.63 13.92 -15.83
CA MET A 288 -19.61 14.19 -14.78
C MET A 288 -18.91 14.59 -13.47
N HIS A 289 -18.01 15.54 -13.57
CA HIS A 289 -17.27 16.18 -12.49
C HIS A 289 -17.59 17.68 -12.53
N PRO A 290 -17.59 18.42 -11.40
CA PRO A 290 -17.84 19.87 -11.41
C PRO A 290 -16.92 20.65 -12.35
N PHE A 291 -15.76 20.09 -12.68
CA PHE A 291 -14.76 20.67 -13.58
C PHE A 291 -14.69 20.01 -14.97
N LEU A 292 -15.69 19.21 -15.35
CA LEU A 292 -15.86 18.65 -16.70
C LEU A 292 -14.57 18.00 -17.26
N TRP A 293 -14.04 18.54 -18.38
CA TRP A 293 -12.87 18.03 -19.10
C TRP A 293 -11.56 18.15 -18.33
N GLU A 294 -11.54 18.89 -17.22
CA GLU A 294 -10.33 19.04 -16.41
C GLU A 294 -9.86 17.73 -15.77
N THR A 295 -10.79 16.78 -15.57
CA THR A 295 -10.46 15.43 -15.14
C THR A 295 -9.69 14.66 -16.22
N TRP A 296 -9.99 14.87 -17.51
CA TRP A 296 -9.24 14.25 -18.60
C TRP A 296 -7.84 14.82 -18.77
N LEU A 297 -7.66 16.10 -18.45
CA LEU A 297 -6.34 16.73 -18.47
C LEU A 297 -5.53 16.49 -17.18
N SER A 298 -6.09 15.84 -16.16
CA SER A 298 -5.38 15.57 -14.91
C SER A 298 -4.03 14.86 -15.09
N PRO A 299 -3.87 13.79 -15.91
CA PRO A 299 -2.56 13.19 -16.13
C PRO A 299 -1.58 14.16 -16.79
N TRP A 300 -2.04 14.98 -17.74
CA TRP A 300 -1.19 15.97 -18.39
C TRP A 300 -0.75 17.05 -17.42
N ARG A 301 -1.66 17.58 -16.59
CA ARG A 301 -1.34 18.58 -15.57
C ARG A 301 -0.33 18.05 -14.56
N LEU A 302 -0.57 16.86 -14.03
CA LEU A 302 0.29 16.25 -13.03
C LEU A 302 1.71 16.04 -13.57
N TYR A 303 1.85 15.39 -14.73
CA TYR A 303 3.15 14.96 -15.24
C TYR A 303 3.88 16.02 -16.10
N ALA A 304 3.15 16.86 -16.83
CA ALA A 304 3.74 17.84 -17.73
C ALA A 304 3.85 19.25 -17.12
N VAL A 305 3.08 19.56 -16.08
CA VAL A 305 3.04 20.90 -15.48
C VAL A 305 3.48 20.87 -14.02
N ASP A 306 2.76 20.16 -13.16
CA ASP A 306 2.91 20.23 -11.71
C ASP A 306 4.25 19.63 -11.25
N TYR A 307 4.54 18.39 -11.65
CA TYR A 307 5.78 17.72 -11.24
C TYR A 307 7.03 18.41 -11.79
N PRO A 308 7.11 18.82 -13.08
CA PRO A 308 8.23 19.62 -13.57
C PRO A 308 8.40 20.95 -12.81
N ALA A 309 7.32 21.64 -12.47
CA ALA A 309 7.38 22.89 -11.70
C ALA A 309 7.90 22.66 -10.27
N LEU A 310 7.38 21.64 -9.57
CA LEU A 310 7.86 21.25 -8.22
C LEU A 310 9.35 20.89 -8.25
N ARG A 311 9.78 20.14 -9.27
CA ARG A 311 11.19 19.77 -9.48
C ARG A 311 12.12 20.97 -9.71
N GLN A 312 11.61 22.06 -10.28
CA GLN A 312 12.38 23.31 -10.45
C GLN A 312 12.46 24.09 -9.13
N LEU A 313 11.39 24.07 -8.33
CA LEU A 313 11.33 24.74 -7.04
C LEU A 313 12.27 24.09 -6.02
N PHE A 314 12.36 22.75 -6.01
CA PHE A 314 13.17 21.98 -5.08
C PHE A 314 14.40 21.37 -5.80
N SER A 315 15.50 22.11 -5.88
CA SER A 315 16.73 21.63 -6.54
C SER A 315 17.48 20.54 -5.76
N LYS A 316 17.25 20.45 -4.44
CA LYS A 316 17.67 19.34 -3.57
C LYS A 316 16.43 18.78 -2.88
N PRO A 317 15.91 17.62 -3.29
CA PRO A 317 14.69 17.09 -2.70
C PRO A 317 14.93 16.70 -1.24
N LEU A 318 14.03 17.12 -0.36
CA LEU A 318 13.88 16.51 0.96
C LEU A 318 13.32 15.09 0.79
N ALA A 319 13.48 14.23 1.80
CA ALA A 319 13.00 12.85 1.75
C ALA A 319 11.50 12.74 1.38
N ASN A 320 10.67 13.69 1.84
CA ASN A 320 9.23 13.73 1.57
C ASN A 320 8.89 14.20 0.14
N GLU A 321 9.86 14.80 -0.57
CA GLU A 321 9.67 15.33 -1.93
C GLU A 321 10.20 14.36 -3.01
N LEU A 322 10.95 13.31 -2.60
CA LEU A 322 11.44 12.25 -3.48
C LEU A 322 10.36 11.58 -4.35
N PRO A 323 9.08 11.45 -3.92
CA PRO A 323 8.00 10.94 -4.76
C PRO A 323 7.76 11.73 -6.06
N TYR A 324 8.15 13.00 -6.15
CA TYR A 324 7.91 13.81 -7.36
C TYR A 324 8.95 13.61 -8.45
N TYR A 325 10.03 12.89 -8.19
CA TYR A 325 11.18 12.75 -9.10
C TYR A 325 11.10 11.44 -9.89
N SER A 326 11.81 11.35 -11.01
CA SER A 326 11.92 10.07 -11.73
C SER A 326 12.98 9.21 -11.06
N LEU A 327 12.81 7.87 -11.11
CA LEU A 327 13.79 6.92 -10.56
C LEU A 327 15.19 7.07 -11.16
N PHE A 328 15.27 7.62 -12.39
CA PHE A 328 16.47 7.66 -13.21
C PHE A 328 17.02 9.06 -13.48
N ARG A 329 16.38 10.14 -12.99
CA ARG A 329 16.86 11.52 -13.25
C ARG A 329 18.31 11.71 -12.79
N ASP A 330 18.66 11.01 -11.73
CA ASP A 330 19.89 11.15 -10.99
C ASP A 330 20.78 9.89 -11.13
N ILE A 331 20.82 9.26 -12.32
CA ILE A 331 21.85 8.25 -12.62
C ILE A 331 23.26 8.84 -12.44
N GLN A 332 23.44 10.14 -12.68
CA GLN A 332 24.72 10.84 -12.51
C GLN A 332 24.96 11.37 -11.08
N THR A 333 23.93 11.44 -10.25
CA THR A 333 24.00 11.90 -8.87
C THR A 333 23.38 10.81 -8.01
N LEU A 334 24.13 9.76 -7.66
CA LEU A 334 23.69 8.53 -7.00
C LEU A 334 22.83 8.67 -5.71
N HIS A 335 22.31 9.84 -5.34
CA HIS A 335 21.63 10.14 -4.08
C HIS A 335 20.42 9.25 -3.76
N TYR A 336 19.54 8.98 -4.73
CA TYR A 336 18.40 8.07 -4.54
C TYR A 336 18.86 6.62 -4.25
N TRP A 337 19.91 6.17 -4.93
CA TRP A 337 20.46 4.82 -4.79
C TRP A 337 21.47 4.70 -3.63
N GLN A 338 22.00 5.81 -3.14
CA GLN A 338 22.81 5.91 -1.92
C GLN A 338 21.94 5.81 -0.66
N SER A 339 20.65 6.10 -0.77
CA SER A 339 19.67 6.05 0.33
C SER A 339 18.44 5.24 -0.07
N LEU A 340 18.67 3.99 -0.51
CA LEU A 340 17.60 3.05 -0.83
C LEU A 340 16.61 2.93 0.34
N SER A 341 15.43 3.53 0.16
CA SER A 341 14.36 3.43 1.13
C SER A 341 13.82 2.00 1.17
N LEU A 342 13.31 1.58 2.33
CA LEU A 342 12.67 0.26 2.48
C LEU A 342 11.57 0.06 1.43
N SER A 343 10.81 1.11 1.11
CA SER A 343 9.78 1.11 0.08
C SER A 343 10.34 0.85 -1.32
N ALA A 344 11.49 1.44 -1.68
CA ALA A 344 12.13 1.20 -2.96
C ALA A 344 12.62 -0.25 -3.09
N VAL A 345 13.24 -0.79 -2.04
CA VAL A 345 13.70 -2.18 -2.01
C VAL A 345 12.51 -3.15 -2.12
N ALA A 346 11.45 -2.91 -1.35
CA ALA A 346 10.23 -3.73 -1.41
C ALA A 346 9.60 -3.71 -2.81
N ALA A 347 9.57 -2.56 -3.48
CA ALA A 347 9.04 -2.45 -4.83
C ALA A 347 9.89 -3.22 -5.86
N ILE A 348 11.22 -3.17 -5.75
CA ILE A 348 12.13 -3.93 -6.62
C ILE A 348 11.93 -5.43 -6.40
N VAL A 349 11.92 -5.89 -5.15
CA VAL A 349 11.67 -7.31 -4.83
C VAL A 349 10.34 -7.76 -5.40
N LEU A 350 9.28 -6.99 -5.20
CA LEU A 350 7.94 -7.33 -5.70
C LEU A 350 7.87 -7.34 -7.24
N LEU A 351 8.52 -6.39 -7.92
CA LEU A 351 8.62 -6.37 -9.37
C LEU A 351 9.37 -7.61 -9.89
N VAL A 352 10.54 -7.91 -9.31
CA VAL A 352 11.34 -9.10 -9.69
C VAL A 352 10.53 -10.38 -9.48
N SER A 353 9.87 -10.53 -8.32
CA SER A 353 8.98 -11.65 -8.04
C SER A 353 7.87 -11.76 -9.08
N THR A 354 7.24 -10.65 -9.44
CA THR A 354 6.18 -10.62 -10.47
C THR A 354 6.71 -11.07 -11.83
N LEU A 355 7.88 -10.57 -12.25
CA LEU A 355 8.50 -10.97 -13.52
C LEU A 355 8.89 -12.45 -13.54
N VAL A 356 9.43 -12.97 -12.43
CA VAL A 356 9.76 -14.40 -12.28
C VAL A 356 8.49 -15.24 -12.39
N VAL A 357 7.43 -14.89 -11.68
CA VAL A 357 6.15 -15.61 -11.72
C VAL A 357 5.54 -15.59 -13.13
N LEU A 358 5.54 -14.43 -13.82
CA LEU A 358 5.05 -14.33 -15.20
C LEU A 358 5.90 -15.15 -16.18
N PHE A 359 7.22 -15.23 -15.96
CA PHE A 359 8.12 -16.04 -16.78
C PHE A 359 7.90 -17.54 -16.56
N LEU A 360 7.78 -17.98 -15.31
CA LEU A 360 7.50 -19.38 -14.97
C LEU A 360 6.12 -19.81 -15.49
N ASN A 361 5.13 -18.92 -15.43
CA ASN A 361 3.76 -19.17 -15.88
C ASN A 361 3.49 -18.69 -17.32
N ARG A 362 4.53 -18.60 -18.16
CA ARG A 362 4.45 -18.03 -19.52
C ARG A 362 3.43 -18.71 -20.44
N GLU A 363 3.12 -19.97 -20.20
CA GLU A 363 2.16 -20.75 -21.01
C GLU A 363 0.71 -20.32 -20.76
N ARG A 364 0.40 -19.82 -19.55
CA ARG A 364 -0.94 -19.34 -19.17
C ARG A 364 -1.00 -17.81 -19.07
N LEU A 365 0.05 -17.13 -19.51
CA LEU A 365 0.20 -15.69 -19.43
C LEU A 365 -0.92 -14.99 -20.20
N ARG A 366 -1.68 -14.14 -19.49
CA ARG A 366 -2.67 -13.25 -20.11
C ARG A 366 -1.97 -11.97 -20.55
N PRO A 367 -2.09 -11.54 -21.82
CA PRO A 367 -1.44 -10.31 -22.28
C PRO A 367 -1.86 -9.07 -21.48
N GLY A 368 -3.08 -9.04 -20.93
CA GLY A 368 -3.56 -7.95 -20.07
C GLY A 368 -2.76 -7.80 -18.78
N HIS A 369 -2.32 -8.91 -18.18
CA HIS A 369 -1.47 -8.87 -16.98
C HIS A 369 -0.10 -8.28 -17.30
N LEU A 370 0.52 -8.74 -18.40
CA LEU A 370 1.81 -8.22 -18.84
C LEU A 370 1.73 -6.72 -19.17
N LEU A 371 0.70 -6.28 -19.89
CA LEU A 371 0.50 -4.87 -20.21
C LEU A 371 0.29 -4.02 -18.96
N ALA A 372 -0.50 -4.49 -17.98
CA ALA A 372 -0.70 -3.79 -16.72
C ALA A 372 0.63 -3.61 -15.96
N VAL A 373 1.45 -4.66 -15.84
CA VAL A 373 2.78 -4.58 -15.23
C VAL A 373 3.67 -3.57 -15.98
N ILE A 374 3.75 -3.66 -17.31
CA ILE A 374 4.59 -2.75 -18.11
C ILE A 374 4.15 -1.29 -17.92
N VAL A 375 2.85 -1.03 -18.01
CA VAL A 375 2.30 0.33 -17.96
C VAL A 375 2.51 0.97 -16.59
N PHE A 376 2.17 0.28 -15.50
CA PHE A 376 2.30 0.85 -14.16
C PHE A 376 3.75 0.95 -13.69
N ASN A 377 4.59 -0.05 -13.97
CA ASN A 377 6.01 0.06 -13.62
C ASN A 377 6.74 1.09 -14.51
N GLY A 378 6.35 1.22 -15.78
CA GLY A 378 6.83 2.29 -16.66
C GLY A 378 6.48 3.67 -16.11
N LEU A 379 5.25 3.84 -15.60
CA LEU A 379 4.82 5.08 -14.97
C LEU A 379 5.61 5.35 -13.66
N ALA A 380 5.81 4.33 -12.82
CA ALA A 380 6.63 4.42 -11.62
C ALA A 380 8.10 4.81 -11.89
N CYS A 381 8.64 4.39 -13.05
CA CYS A 381 9.96 4.80 -13.51
C CYS A 381 10.05 6.29 -13.87
N VAL A 382 9.00 6.85 -14.47
CA VAL A 382 8.91 8.28 -14.81
C VAL A 382 8.64 9.12 -13.55
N THR A 383 7.90 8.57 -12.59
CA THR A 383 7.54 9.23 -11.33
C THR A 383 7.45 8.24 -10.19
N THR A 384 8.33 8.38 -9.20
CA THR A 384 8.36 7.55 -7.98
C THR A 384 7.05 7.60 -7.19
N HIS A 385 6.24 8.63 -7.37
CA HIS A 385 4.90 8.74 -6.80
C HIS A 385 4.02 7.54 -7.17
N GLU A 386 4.15 7.00 -8.38
CA GLU A 386 3.31 5.91 -8.87
C GLU A 386 3.84 4.52 -8.50
N LEU A 387 4.88 4.46 -7.67
CA LEU A 387 5.45 3.22 -7.15
C LEU A 387 4.42 2.44 -6.31
N ALA A 388 3.59 3.14 -5.52
CA ALA A 388 2.52 2.52 -4.75
C ALA A 388 1.48 1.86 -5.67
N ALA A 389 1.01 2.57 -6.69
CA ALA A 389 0.09 2.03 -7.68
C ALA A 389 0.68 0.82 -8.42
N ALA A 390 1.94 0.89 -8.84
CA ALA A 390 2.65 -0.23 -9.46
C ALA A 390 2.79 -1.43 -8.52
N SER A 391 3.02 -1.21 -7.23
CA SER A 391 3.13 -2.28 -6.24
C SER A 391 1.81 -3.02 -6.03
N LEU A 392 0.66 -2.34 -6.04
CA LEU A 392 -0.65 -2.99 -5.94
C LEU A 392 -0.92 -3.87 -7.17
N VAL A 393 -0.59 -3.36 -8.37
CA VAL A 393 -0.71 -4.12 -9.63
C VAL A 393 0.22 -5.33 -9.63
N ASN A 394 1.49 -5.16 -9.28
CA ASN A 394 2.47 -6.24 -9.17
C ASN A 394 2.02 -7.29 -8.15
N CYS A 395 1.55 -6.87 -6.96
CA CYS A 395 1.04 -7.77 -5.93
C CYS A 395 -0.12 -8.62 -6.44
N ALA A 396 -1.15 -7.99 -7.01
CA ALA A 396 -2.34 -8.70 -7.48
C ALA A 396 -1.99 -9.68 -8.63
N ILE A 397 -1.11 -9.28 -9.55
CA ILE A 397 -0.69 -10.12 -10.68
C ILE A 397 0.22 -11.26 -10.23
N CYS A 398 1.14 -11.00 -9.30
CA CYS A 398 2.01 -12.01 -8.70
C CYS A 398 1.17 -13.07 -7.95
N ALA A 399 0.18 -12.63 -7.17
CA ALA A 399 -0.71 -13.52 -6.42
C ALA A 399 -1.57 -14.43 -7.32
N VAL A 400 -1.99 -13.94 -8.48
CA VAL A 400 -2.87 -14.68 -9.40
C VAL A 400 -2.13 -15.64 -10.34
N ASN A 401 -0.82 -15.43 -10.53
CA ASN A 401 0.00 -16.22 -11.45
C ASN A 401 1.01 -17.13 -10.75
N ALA A 402 1.13 -17.05 -9.43
CA ALA A 402 1.87 -18.01 -8.60
C ALA A 402 1.15 -19.37 -8.57
#